data_AF-A0A259SVM6-F1
#
_entry.id   AF-A0A259SVM6-F1
#
_cell.length_a   1.000
_cell.length_b   1.000
_cell.length_c   1.000
_cell.angle_alpha   90.00
_cell.angle_beta   90.00
_cell.angle_gamma   90.00
#
_symmetry.space_group_name_H-M   'P 1'
#
loop_
_entity.id
_entity.type
_entity.pdbx_description
1 polymer ?
#
loop_
_entity_poly.entity_id
_entity_poly.type
_entity_poly.pdbx_seq_one_letter_code
_entity_poly.pdbx_strand_id
1 'polypeptide(L)' 'ELRGQVDGATASTPDDIVLKLSGGAQVVWGSAEQSALKTRSLQALMKVNPSAASYDVSSPGVGIVG' A
#
# COMPACT_ATOMS: atom_id res chain seq x y z
N GLU A 1 -4.57 10.58 7.65
CA GLU A 1 -4.01 11.18 6.42
C GLU A 1 -2.89 10.34 5.80
N LEU A 2 -3.25 9.27 5.07
CA LEU A 2 -2.29 8.47 4.27
C LEU A 2 -1.89 9.21 2.98
N ARG A 3 -2.75 10.13 2.50
CA ARG A 3 -2.55 10.88 1.25
C ARG A 3 -1.31 11.78 1.24
N GLY A 4 -0.80 12.20 2.40
CA GLY A 4 0.41 13.04 2.47
C GLY A 4 1.74 12.28 2.29
N GLN A 5 1.72 10.95 2.24
CA GLN A 5 2.92 10.11 2.10
C GLN A 5 3.01 9.37 0.77
N VAL A 6 2.00 9.50 -0.09
CA VAL A 6 1.96 8.87 -1.41
C VAL A 6 2.52 9.88 -2.41
N ASP A 7 3.67 9.55 -2.99
CA ASP A 7 4.37 10.35 -3.98
C ASP A 7 3.76 10.16 -5.39
N GLY A 8 3.21 8.98 -5.64
CA GLY A 8 2.48 8.68 -6.88
C GLY A 8 1.72 7.37 -6.80
N ALA A 9 0.67 7.25 -7.61
CA ALA A 9 -0.08 6.02 -7.80
C ALA A 9 0.00 5.64 -9.29
N THR A 10 0.47 4.43 -9.58
CA THR A 10 0.48 3.87 -10.93
C THR A 10 -0.47 2.69 -10.93
N ALA A 11 -1.41 2.65 -11.87
CA ALA A 11 -2.31 1.52 -12.03
C ALA A 11 -2.20 1.00 -13.46
N SER A 12 -1.84 -0.28 -13.62
CA SER A 12 -1.81 -0.92 -14.95
C SER A 12 -3.21 -1.37 -15.35
N THR A 13 -4.03 -1.79 -14.37
CA THR A 13 -5.45 -2.14 -14.50
C THR A 13 -6.18 -1.74 -13.21
N PRO A 14 -7.54 -1.70 -13.17
CA PRO A 14 -8.30 -1.39 -11.95
C PRO A 14 -8.01 -2.33 -10.78
N ASP A 15 -7.49 -3.52 -11.09
CA ASP A 15 -7.13 -4.59 -10.17
C ASP A 15 -5.63 -4.64 -9.85
N ASP A 16 -4.83 -3.78 -10.48
CA ASP A 16 -3.37 -3.73 -10.32
C ASP A 16 -2.90 -2.30 -10.08
N ILE A 17 -3.19 -1.80 -8.87
CA ILE A 17 -2.74 -0.51 -8.38
C ILE A 17 -1.46 -0.70 -7.58
N VAL A 18 -0.45 0.10 -7.88
CA VAL A 18 0.82 0.19 -7.15
C VAL A 18 1.02 1.65 -6.71
N LEU A 19 1.23 1.88 -5.42
CA LEU A 19 1.52 3.20 -4.88
C LEU A 19 3.00 3.30 -4.54
N LYS A 20 3.59 4.44 -4.84
CA LYS A 20 4.96 4.77 -4.42
C LYS A 20 4.90 5.76 -3.28
N LEU A 21 5.55 5.43 -2.17
CA LEU A 21 5.63 6.28 -1.00
C LEU A 21 6.84 7.21 -1.09
N SER A 22 6.76 8.38 -0.46
CA SER A 22 7.82 9.40 -0.47
C SER A 22 9.15 8.92 0.15
N GLY A 23 9.13 7.81 0.91
CA GLY A 23 10.32 7.14 1.44
C GLY A 23 11.01 6.18 0.45
N GLY A 24 10.53 6.08 -0.79
CA GLY A 24 11.02 5.13 -1.80
C GLY A 24 10.39 3.74 -1.72
N ALA A 25 9.60 3.46 -0.68
CA ALA A 25 8.88 2.21 -0.51
C ALA A 25 7.74 2.06 -1.53
N GLN A 26 7.54 0.83 -1.98
CA GLN A 26 6.51 0.47 -2.95
C GLN A 26 5.35 -0.23 -2.25
N VAL A 27 4.11 0.05 -2.64
CA VAL A 27 2.92 -0.56 -2.06
C VAL A 27 2.12 -1.20 -3.17
N VAL A 28 1.96 -2.52 -3.12
CA VAL A 28 1.09 -3.24 -4.03
C VAL A 28 -0.32 -3.21 -3.44
N TRP A 29 -1.22 -2.47 -4.08
CA TRP A 29 -2.59 -2.25 -3.62
C TRP A 29 -3.59 -3.19 -4.28
N GLY A 30 -3.29 -3.69 -5.48
CA GLY A 30 -4.21 -4.52 -6.26
C GLY A 30 -5.46 -3.71 -6.62
N SER A 31 -6.65 -4.23 -6.31
CA SER A 31 -7.91 -3.55 -6.64
C SER A 31 -8.26 -2.35 -5.76
N ALA A 32 -8.99 -1.38 -6.33
CA ALA A 32 -9.54 -0.24 -5.57
C ALA A 32 -10.65 -0.66 -4.57
N GLU A 33 -11.13 -1.90 -4.65
CA GLU A 33 -12.13 -2.41 -3.72
C GLU A 33 -11.60 -2.48 -2.29
N GLN A 34 -12.50 -2.27 -1.33
CA GLN A 34 -12.18 -2.35 0.09
C GLN A 34 -11.02 -1.42 0.51
N SER A 35 -10.85 -0.30 -0.21
CA SER A 35 -9.78 0.68 0.03
C SER A 35 -9.67 1.13 1.50
N ALA A 36 -10.77 1.18 2.24
CA ALA A 36 -10.77 1.52 3.67
C ALA A 36 -10.09 0.45 4.55
N LEU A 37 -10.32 -0.84 4.26
CA LEU A 37 -9.66 -1.96 4.97
C LEU A 37 -8.18 -2.03 4.60
N LYS A 38 -7.86 -1.91 3.30
CA LYS A 38 -6.48 -1.89 2.80
C LYS A 38 -5.66 -0.73 3.37
N THR A 39 -6.27 0.45 3.51
CA THR A 39 -5.65 1.62 4.17
C THR A 39 -5.26 1.29 5.61
N ARG A 40 -6.14 0.62 6.37
CA ARG A 40 -5.85 0.25 7.76
C ARG A 40 -4.72 -0.78 7.84
N SER A 41 -4.74 -1.78 6.96
CA SER A 41 -3.66 -2.77 6.88
C SER A 41 -2.32 -2.13 6.54
N LEU A 42 -2.29 -1.24 5.55
CA LEU A 42 -1.06 -0.51 5.19
C LEU A 42 -0.56 0.35 6.36
N GLN A 43 -1.45 1.09 7.03
CA GLN A 43 -1.07 1.87 8.21
C GLN A 43 -0.50 1.01 9.35
N ALA A 44 -1.06 -0.19 9.55
CA ALA A 44 -0.54 -1.14 10.53
C ALA A 44 0.84 -1.67 10.12
N LEU A 45 1.03 -2.06 8.85
CA LEU A 45 2.31 -2.52 8.33
C LEU A 45 3.39 -1.44 8.40
N MET A 46 3.07 -0.21 8.01
CA MET A 46 4.01 0.92 8.09
C MET A 46 4.39 1.27 9.53
N LYS A 47 3.49 1.03 10.51
CA LYS A 47 3.84 1.17 11.94
C LYS A 47 4.76 0.07 12.42
N VAL A 48 4.57 -1.17 11.96
CA VAL A 48 5.37 -2.32 12.38
C VAL A 48 6.76 -2.27 11.73
N ASN A 49 6.82 -1.92 10.44
CA ASN A 49 8.04 -2.02 9.63
C ASN A 49 8.26 -0.76 8.77
N PRO A 50 8.50 0.42 9.38
CA PRO A 50 8.58 1.70 8.67
C PRO A 50 9.69 1.77 7.60
N SER A 51 10.72 0.94 7.73
CA SER A 51 11.85 0.86 6.78
C SER A 51 11.67 -0.23 5.71
N ALA A 52 10.49 -0.84 5.58
CA ALA A 52 10.24 -1.83 4.54
C ALA A 52 10.30 -1.20 3.15
N ALA A 53 10.91 -1.91 2.20
CA ALA A 53 11.00 -1.47 0.82
C ALA A 53 9.70 -1.77 0.06
N SER A 54 8.92 -2.75 0.51
CA SER A 54 7.68 -3.16 -0.12
C SER A 54 6.57 -3.52 0.88
N TYR A 55 5.34 -3.09 0.58
CA TYR A 55 4.13 -3.44 1.33
C TYR A 55 3.09 -4.02 0.37
N ASP A 56 2.74 -5.30 0.53
CA ASP A 56 1.64 -5.89 -0.22
C ASP A 56 0.35 -5.81 0.59
N VAL A 57 -0.65 -5.11 0.06
CA VAL A 57 -2.03 -5.02 0.57
C VAL A 57 -3.03 -5.35 -0.53
N SER A 58 -2.61 -6.15 -1.52
CA SER A 58 -3.44 -6.59 -2.65
C SER A 58 -4.66 -7.39 -2.17
N SER A 59 -4.46 -8.20 -1.12
CA SER A 59 -5.50 -9.01 -0.48
C SER A 59 -6.00 -8.36 0.81
N PRO A 60 -7.32 -8.13 0.96
CA PRO A 60 -7.87 -7.61 2.21
C PRO A 60 -7.60 -8.60 3.35
N GLY A 61 -6.77 -8.18 4.31
CA GLY A 61 -6.47 -8.95 5.52
C GLY A 61 -5.14 -9.73 5.54
N VAL A 62 -4.43 -9.84 4.41
CA VAL A 62 -3.07 -10.41 4.37
C VAL A 62 -2.10 -9.33 3.93
N GLY A 63 -1.31 -8.84 4.87
CA GLY A 63 -0.24 -7.89 4.61
C GLY A 63 1.10 -8.60 4.58
N ILE A 64 1.80 -8.61 3.44
CA ILE A 64 3.17 -9.13 3.34
C ILE A 64 4.14 -7.95 3.31
N VAL A 65 5.18 -8.02 4.13
CA VAL A 65 6.23 -7.01 4.20
C VAL A 65 7.55 -7.64 3.75
N GLY A 66 8.25 -6.98 2.83
CA GLY A 66 9.51 -7.42 2.25
C GLY A 66 10.54 -6.31 2.20
#